data_AF-A0A024FGG3-F1
#
_entry.id   AF-A0A024FGG3-F1
#
_cell.length_a   1.000
_cell.length_b   1.000
_cell.length_c   1.000
_cell.angle_alpha   90.00
_cell.angle_beta   90.00
_cell.angle_gamma   90.00
#
_symmetry.space_group_name_H-M   'P 1'
#
loop_
_entity.id
_entity.type
_entity.pdbx_description
1 polymer ?
#
loop_
_entity_poly.entity_id
_entity_poly.type
_entity_poly.pdbx_seq_one_letter_code
_entity_poly.pdbx_strand_id
1 'polypeptide(L)'
;MKALYSVLFCVLLLACGENKEDNSIYLPESNGILNSISVVVDNQLWEGSVGENIRNIFAAPLNGLPVDEPIFIMRQIPPQVFDGFATRSRIVLKIEKGGTEATTKIANEVFSKPQTVAVVRGKTNQDIIAQLKQTKDKIIDAFNKEEVKERQRQINLSLLEDEAMENKLGFTINVPFGYRISKATEDFFWLRKNLDNSKTIELMIYEIPLETISKGDSTIVDFVKMRNGVTKTKIPGEDGIFMEVQGDYAPALFNTIIDNKPAYEVRGIWRMNGFTMAGPFITYLIEDKINNRYLVGDGYVYAPSLEKRDYVFELESIIKSITIK
;
A
#
# COMPACT_ATOMS: atom_id res chain seq x y z
N MET A 1 -55.64 43.28 -5.22
CA MET A 1 -54.93 42.14 -5.86
C MET A 1 -53.76 42.57 -6.73
N LYS A 2 -53.89 43.54 -7.67
CA LYS A 2 -52.76 43.99 -8.53
C LYS A 2 -51.53 44.55 -7.78
N ALA A 3 -51.73 45.22 -6.64
CA ALA A 3 -50.63 45.70 -5.80
C ALA A 3 -49.88 44.57 -5.08
N LEU A 4 -50.57 43.48 -4.70
CA LEU A 4 -49.95 42.32 -4.06
C LEU A 4 -49.03 41.56 -5.04
N TYR A 5 -49.46 41.43 -6.31
CA TYR A 5 -48.64 40.80 -7.35
C TYR A 5 -47.41 41.64 -7.71
N SER A 6 -47.49 42.98 -7.61
CA SER A 6 -46.36 43.87 -7.90
C SER A 6 -45.29 43.81 -6.80
N VAL A 7 -45.70 43.66 -5.54
CA VAL A 7 -44.77 43.46 -4.41
C VAL A 7 -44.13 42.07 -4.48
N LEU A 8 -44.89 41.03 -4.83
CA LEU A 8 -44.36 39.66 -4.96
C LEU A 8 -43.33 39.54 -6.11
N PHE A 9 -43.52 40.30 -7.20
CA PHE A 9 -42.56 40.34 -8.31
C PHE A 9 -41.27 41.11 -7.96
N CYS A 10 -41.35 42.14 -7.12
CA CYS A 10 -40.16 42.88 -6.66
C CYS A 10 -39.31 42.08 -5.65
N VAL A 11 -39.91 41.21 -4.83
CA VAL A 11 -39.17 40.34 -3.90
C VAL A 11 -38.39 39.24 -4.64
N LEU A 12 -38.89 38.77 -5.79
CA LEU A 12 -38.18 37.79 -6.63
C LEU A 12 -36.93 38.36 -7.33
N LEU A 13 -36.86 39.67 -7.54
CA LEU A 13 -35.69 40.33 -8.15
C LEU A 13 -34.59 40.69 -7.15
N LEU A 14 -34.88 40.64 -5.84
CA LEU A 14 -33.89 40.85 -4.77
C LEU A 14 -33.31 39.54 -4.22
N ALA A 15 -33.74 38.38 -4.74
CA ALA A 15 -33.24 37.06 -4.35
C ALA A 15 -32.03 36.60 -5.17
N CYS A 16 -31.45 37.46 -6.00
CA CYS A 16 -30.08 37.28 -6.50
C CYS A 16 -29.10 37.56 -5.35
N GLY A 17 -28.98 36.60 -4.45
CA GLY A 17 -27.88 36.53 -3.52
C GLY A 17 -26.58 36.50 -4.32
N GLU A 18 -25.61 37.31 -3.89
CA GLU A 18 -24.22 37.21 -4.31
C GLU A 18 -23.76 35.77 -4.08
N ASN A 19 -23.73 34.98 -5.15
CA ASN A 19 -22.99 33.74 -5.15
C ASN A 19 -21.53 34.15 -4.96
N LYS A 20 -21.02 34.00 -3.74
CA LYS A 20 -19.58 33.88 -3.54
C LYS A 20 -19.13 32.78 -4.47
N GLU A 21 -18.48 33.15 -5.57
CA GLU A 21 -17.72 32.23 -6.39
C GLU A 21 -16.67 31.62 -5.46
N ASP A 22 -17.00 30.43 -4.96
CA ASP A 22 -16.03 29.58 -4.32
C ASP A 22 -15.04 29.21 -5.43
N ASN A 23 -13.95 29.96 -5.53
CA ASN A 23 -12.84 29.77 -6.48
C ASN A 23 -12.09 28.44 -6.27
N SER A 24 -12.75 27.44 -5.70
CA SER A 24 -12.26 26.08 -5.66
C SER A 24 -12.28 25.51 -7.09
N ILE A 25 -11.08 25.31 -7.64
CA ILE A 25 -10.92 24.60 -8.91
C ILE A 25 -11.48 23.19 -8.69
N TYR A 26 -12.58 22.86 -9.37
CA TYR A 26 -13.14 21.51 -9.32
C TYR A 26 -12.14 20.51 -9.90
N LEU A 27 -11.70 19.55 -9.07
CA LEU A 27 -10.87 18.44 -9.49
C LEU A 27 -11.72 17.17 -9.67
N PRO A 28 -11.66 16.50 -10.83
CA PRO A 28 -12.36 15.25 -11.06
C PRO A 28 -11.79 14.11 -10.21
N GLU A 29 -12.54 13.02 -10.06
CA GLU A 29 -12.02 11.79 -9.45
C GLU A 29 -10.89 11.18 -10.28
N SER A 30 -9.90 10.64 -9.58
CA SER A 30 -8.80 9.90 -10.21
C SER A 30 -9.24 8.53 -10.73
N ASN A 31 -8.51 8.01 -11.72
CA ASN A 31 -8.76 6.74 -12.38
C ASN A 31 -7.54 5.80 -12.33
N GLY A 32 -7.73 4.59 -12.85
CA GLY A 32 -6.67 3.57 -12.98
C GLY A 32 -6.81 2.41 -12.00
N ILE A 33 -6.20 1.28 -12.35
CA ILE A 33 -6.07 0.12 -11.46
C ILE A 33 -5.01 0.38 -10.39
N LEU A 34 -5.07 -0.34 -9.26
CA LEU A 34 -4.10 -0.16 -8.18
C LEU A 34 -2.67 -0.44 -8.64
N ASN A 35 -1.71 0.27 -8.03
CA ASN A 35 -0.28 0.13 -8.26
C ASN A 35 0.11 0.20 -9.75
N SER A 36 -0.48 1.16 -10.48
CA SER A 36 -0.18 1.44 -11.89
C SER A 36 0.27 2.89 -12.06
N ILE A 37 1.51 3.10 -12.50
CA ILE A 37 2.08 4.42 -12.75
C ILE A 37 1.82 4.85 -14.19
N SER A 38 1.26 6.05 -14.35
CA SER A 38 1.30 6.77 -15.63
C SER A 38 2.62 7.53 -15.75
N VAL A 39 3.49 7.10 -16.66
CA VAL A 39 4.82 7.69 -16.89
C VAL A 39 4.72 8.68 -18.04
N VAL A 40 4.70 9.97 -17.73
CA VAL A 40 4.62 11.05 -18.72
C VAL A 40 6.02 11.39 -19.19
N VAL A 41 6.40 10.94 -20.38
CA VAL A 41 7.77 11.02 -20.88
C VAL A 41 7.81 10.92 -22.41
N ASP A 42 8.69 11.71 -23.02
CA ASP A 42 8.92 11.70 -24.47
C ASP A 42 9.41 10.34 -24.97
N ASN A 43 9.01 9.94 -26.18
CA ASN A 43 9.30 8.60 -26.72
C ASN A 43 10.80 8.30 -26.77
N GLN A 44 11.62 9.27 -27.19
CA GLN A 44 13.07 9.11 -27.25
C GLN A 44 13.68 8.89 -25.86
N LEU A 45 13.13 9.51 -24.81
CA LEU A 45 13.60 9.33 -23.43
C LEU A 45 13.16 7.97 -22.88
N TRP A 46 11.94 7.53 -23.23
CA TRP A 46 11.38 6.25 -22.81
C TRP A 46 12.11 5.03 -23.41
N GLU A 47 12.46 5.11 -24.69
CA GLU A 47 13.22 4.07 -25.38
C GLU A 47 14.70 4.07 -24.99
N GLY A 48 15.22 5.22 -24.54
CA GLY A 48 16.61 5.39 -24.13
C GLY A 48 16.90 5.10 -22.66
N SER A 49 18.06 5.57 -22.20
CA SER A 49 18.61 5.31 -20.86
C SER A 49 17.75 5.87 -19.72
N VAL A 50 16.97 6.92 -19.95
CA VAL A 50 16.06 7.47 -18.93
C VAL A 50 14.94 6.46 -18.65
N GLY A 51 14.26 5.97 -19.69
CA GLY A 51 13.20 4.98 -19.55
C GLY A 51 13.69 3.65 -18.97
N GLU A 52 14.91 3.21 -19.32
CA GLU A 52 15.53 2.04 -18.69
C GLU A 52 15.69 2.22 -17.17
N ASN A 53 16.19 3.37 -16.72
CA ASN A 53 16.33 3.65 -15.29
C ASN A 53 14.98 3.77 -14.59
N ILE A 54 13.95 4.32 -15.26
CA ILE A 54 12.58 4.32 -14.73
C ILE A 54 12.11 2.88 -14.50
N ARG A 55 12.25 1.99 -15.49
CA ARG A 55 11.84 0.58 -15.37
C ARG A 55 12.61 -0.15 -14.26
N ASN A 56 13.93 0.04 -14.19
CA ASN A 56 14.77 -0.59 -13.16
C ASN A 56 14.42 -0.15 -11.72
N ILE A 57 13.85 1.05 -11.55
CA ILE A 57 13.48 1.58 -10.24
C ILE A 57 12.03 1.21 -9.89
N PHE A 58 11.09 1.51 -10.78
CA PHE A 58 9.66 1.47 -10.48
C PHE A 58 8.97 0.17 -10.92
N ALA A 59 9.62 -0.67 -11.72
CA ALA A 59 9.21 -2.06 -11.95
C ALA A 59 10.24 -3.06 -11.42
N ALA A 60 11.01 -2.65 -10.40
CA ALA A 60 11.82 -3.58 -9.63
C ALA A 60 10.92 -4.67 -9.02
N PRO A 61 11.42 -5.91 -8.88
CA PRO A 61 10.69 -6.99 -8.21
C PRO A 61 10.29 -6.60 -6.79
N LEU A 62 9.06 -6.94 -6.39
CA LEU A 62 8.62 -6.81 -5.01
C LEU A 62 9.36 -7.82 -4.13
N ASN A 63 10.02 -7.33 -3.08
CA ASN A 63 10.73 -8.18 -2.13
C ASN A 63 9.78 -9.20 -1.46
N GLY A 64 10.28 -10.42 -1.26
CA GLY A 64 9.56 -11.48 -0.56
C GLY A 64 8.58 -12.27 -1.42
N LEU A 65 8.58 -12.08 -2.75
CA LEU A 65 7.84 -12.93 -3.67
C LEU A 65 8.68 -14.13 -4.14
N PRO A 66 8.05 -15.31 -4.35
CA PRO A 66 8.74 -16.47 -4.92
C PRO A 66 9.00 -16.34 -6.43
N VAL A 67 8.26 -15.46 -7.11
CA VAL A 67 8.42 -15.13 -8.53
C VAL A 67 8.47 -13.61 -8.62
N ASP A 68 9.38 -13.08 -9.43
CA ASP A 68 9.53 -11.64 -9.61
C ASP A 68 8.26 -11.04 -10.22
N GLU A 69 7.63 -10.13 -9.48
CA GLU A 69 6.50 -9.32 -9.94
C GLU A 69 6.81 -7.85 -9.64
N PRO A 70 6.58 -6.91 -10.58
CA PRO A 70 7.02 -5.54 -10.46
C PRO A 70 6.21 -4.79 -9.40
N ILE A 71 6.86 -3.96 -8.57
CA ILE A 71 6.15 -3.14 -7.57
C ILE A 71 5.05 -2.26 -8.19
N PHE A 72 5.27 -1.72 -9.40
CA PHE A 72 4.27 -1.01 -10.18
C PHE A 72 4.19 -1.51 -11.62
N ILE A 73 2.97 -1.52 -12.15
CA ILE A 73 2.74 -1.62 -13.60
C ILE A 73 2.94 -0.21 -14.18
N MET A 74 3.53 -0.08 -15.36
CA MET A 74 3.77 1.23 -15.98
C MET A 74 3.01 1.38 -17.29
N ARG A 75 2.48 2.58 -17.51
CA ARG A 75 1.88 3.01 -18.77
C ARG A 75 2.57 4.28 -19.23
N GLN A 76 3.26 4.22 -20.35
CA GLN A 76 3.88 5.41 -20.94
C GLN A 76 2.79 6.32 -21.52
N ILE A 77 2.91 7.62 -21.29
CA ILE A 77 2.07 8.65 -21.91
C ILE A 77 2.99 9.73 -22.52
N PRO A 78 3.00 9.91 -23.85
CA PRO A 78 3.71 11.03 -24.45
C PRO A 78 3.16 12.37 -23.94
N PRO A 79 4.01 13.39 -23.64
CA PRO A 79 3.56 14.65 -23.06
C PRO A 79 2.49 15.38 -23.89
N GLN A 80 2.51 15.20 -25.22
CA GLN A 80 1.59 15.84 -26.16
C GLN A 80 0.15 15.34 -26.02
N VAL A 81 -0.05 14.16 -25.41
CA VAL A 81 -1.39 13.57 -25.18
C VAL A 81 -1.72 13.48 -23.69
N PHE A 82 -0.89 14.06 -22.82
CA PHE A 82 -1.15 14.15 -21.39
C PHE A 82 -2.12 15.29 -21.08
N ASP A 83 -3.39 15.10 -21.44
CA ASP A 83 -4.49 16.04 -21.21
C ASP A 83 -5.80 15.31 -20.84
N GLY A 84 -6.76 16.05 -20.27
CA GLY A 84 -8.14 15.60 -20.06
C GLY A 84 -8.27 14.37 -19.17
N PHE A 85 -8.59 13.22 -19.77
CA PHE A 85 -8.73 11.95 -19.04
C PHE A 85 -7.37 11.31 -18.71
N ALA A 86 -6.35 11.54 -19.54
CA ALA A 86 -5.01 10.96 -19.35
C ALA A 86 -4.27 11.54 -18.14
N THR A 87 -4.68 12.73 -17.68
CA THR A 87 -4.11 13.38 -16.49
C THR A 87 -4.66 12.86 -15.17
N ARG A 88 -5.72 12.05 -15.21
CA ARG A 88 -6.47 11.64 -14.00
C ARG A 88 -5.95 10.37 -13.32
N SER A 89 -4.83 9.81 -13.77
CA SER A 89 -4.26 8.64 -13.08
C SER A 89 -3.87 8.99 -11.65
N ARG A 90 -4.18 8.10 -10.68
CA ARG A 90 -3.90 8.36 -9.25
C ARG A 90 -2.43 8.65 -8.97
N ILE A 91 -1.51 7.91 -9.60
CA ILE A 91 -0.07 8.13 -9.45
C ILE A 91 0.57 8.40 -10.81
N VAL A 92 1.33 9.50 -10.89
CA VAL A 92 1.94 9.99 -12.13
C VAL A 92 3.41 10.29 -11.91
N LEU A 93 4.28 9.72 -12.75
CA LEU A 93 5.68 10.08 -12.84
C LEU A 93 5.89 10.90 -14.12
N LYS A 94 6.15 12.20 -13.99
CA LYS A 94 6.36 13.10 -15.12
C LYS A 94 7.83 13.46 -15.27
N ILE A 95 8.37 13.29 -16.48
CA ILE A 95 9.76 13.60 -16.82
C ILE A 95 9.79 14.86 -17.70
N GLU A 96 10.56 15.86 -17.27
CA GLU A 96 10.71 17.12 -18.01
C GLU A 96 12.20 17.38 -18.29
N LYS A 97 12.60 17.25 -19.57
CA LYS A 97 13.94 17.57 -20.02
C LYS A 97 14.02 19.00 -20.57
N GLY A 98 15.09 19.71 -20.25
CA GLY A 98 15.35 21.07 -20.77
C GLY A 98 15.11 22.22 -19.79
N GLY A 99 14.86 21.92 -18.50
CA GLY A 99 14.77 22.93 -17.44
C GLY A 99 16.14 23.47 -17.01
N THR A 100 16.18 24.66 -16.38
CA THR A 100 17.42 25.31 -15.91
C THR A 100 18.03 24.66 -14.66
N GLU A 101 17.28 23.85 -13.92
CA GLU A 101 17.73 23.17 -12.70
C GLU A 101 17.23 21.71 -12.63
N ALA A 102 18.11 20.80 -12.19
CA ALA A 102 17.75 19.42 -11.93
C ALA A 102 17.04 19.31 -10.58
N THR A 103 15.78 18.89 -10.59
CA THR A 103 14.93 18.87 -9.38
C THR A 103 13.90 17.76 -9.45
N THR A 104 13.52 17.22 -8.30
CA THR A 104 12.32 16.38 -8.14
C THR A 104 11.33 17.11 -7.24
N LYS A 105 10.07 17.20 -7.66
CA LYS A 105 8.95 17.71 -6.85
C LYS A 105 7.84 16.67 -6.79
N ILE A 106 7.28 16.44 -5.61
CA ILE A 106 6.08 15.63 -5.41
C ILE A 106 4.95 16.58 -5.02
N ALA A 107 3.83 16.51 -5.73
CA ALA A 107 2.66 17.34 -5.52
C ALA A 107 1.40 16.46 -5.47
N ASN A 108 0.42 16.88 -4.67
CA ASN A 108 -0.84 16.18 -4.53
C ASN A 108 -1.94 16.95 -5.27
N GLU A 109 -2.96 16.21 -5.73
CA GLU A 109 -4.21 16.76 -6.28
C GLU A 109 -3.97 17.78 -7.41
N VAL A 110 -3.07 17.46 -8.34
CA VAL A 110 -2.68 18.39 -9.42
C VAL A 110 -3.75 18.46 -10.52
N PHE A 111 -4.30 17.32 -10.92
CA PHE A 111 -5.25 17.18 -12.03
C PHE A 111 -6.53 16.42 -11.63
N SER A 112 -6.47 15.61 -10.59
CA SER A 112 -7.59 14.81 -10.08
C SER A 112 -7.42 14.52 -8.59
N LYS A 113 -8.44 13.97 -7.94
CA LYS A 113 -8.39 13.60 -6.52
C LYS A 113 -8.90 12.17 -6.26
N PRO A 114 -8.24 11.39 -5.40
CA PRO A 114 -6.94 11.69 -4.80
C PRO A 114 -5.81 11.40 -5.81
N GLN A 115 -4.73 12.19 -5.81
CA GLN A 115 -3.64 12.04 -6.79
C GLN A 115 -2.30 12.44 -6.19
N THR A 116 -1.25 11.70 -6.54
CA THR A 116 0.15 12.02 -6.26
C THR A 116 0.95 12.08 -7.57
N VAL A 117 1.58 13.23 -7.85
CA VAL A 117 2.40 13.47 -9.06
C VAL A 117 3.84 13.75 -8.67
N ALA A 118 4.77 12.90 -9.12
CA ALA A 118 6.19 13.14 -9.03
C ALA A 118 6.72 13.72 -10.36
N VAL A 119 7.25 14.94 -10.33
CA VAL A 119 7.85 15.60 -11.49
C VAL A 119 9.37 15.63 -11.33
N VAL A 120 10.08 14.97 -12.24
CA VAL A 120 11.54 14.90 -12.29
C VAL A 120 12.05 15.72 -13.46
N ARG A 121 12.94 16.68 -13.17
CA ARG A 121 13.48 17.65 -14.14
C ARG A 121 14.99 17.52 -14.28
N GLY A 122 15.51 17.79 -15.47
CA GLY A 122 16.96 17.90 -15.71
C GLY A 122 17.31 18.50 -17.08
N LYS A 123 18.54 19.00 -17.23
CA LYS A 123 19.04 19.50 -18.52
C LYS A 123 19.40 18.35 -19.45
N THR A 124 20.05 17.34 -18.89
CA THR A 124 20.56 16.17 -19.60
C THR A 124 19.86 14.89 -19.15
N ASN A 125 20.04 13.80 -19.92
CA ASN A 125 19.57 12.48 -19.49
C ASN A 125 20.25 12.06 -18.18
N GLN A 126 21.53 12.42 -17.98
CA GLN A 126 22.25 12.07 -16.76
C GLN A 126 21.70 12.80 -15.53
N ASP A 127 21.32 14.07 -15.67
CA ASP A 127 20.69 14.82 -14.58
C ASP A 127 19.39 14.16 -14.13
N ILE A 128 18.54 13.78 -15.09
CA ILE A 128 17.26 13.10 -14.82
C ILE A 128 17.51 11.75 -14.13
N ILE A 129 18.46 10.95 -14.64
CA ILE A 129 18.81 9.65 -14.04
C ILE A 129 19.35 9.84 -12.61
N ALA A 130 20.18 10.84 -12.38
CA ALA A 130 20.70 11.16 -11.05
C ALA A 130 19.57 11.54 -10.09
N GLN A 131 18.62 12.38 -10.54
CA GLN A 131 17.44 12.74 -9.74
C GLN A 131 16.59 11.50 -9.43
N LEU A 132 16.27 10.67 -10.44
CA LEU A 132 15.51 9.43 -10.25
C LEU A 132 16.16 8.53 -9.19
N LYS A 133 17.48 8.30 -9.28
CA LYS A 133 18.22 7.47 -8.32
C LYS A 133 18.26 8.08 -6.92
N GLN A 134 18.43 9.40 -6.83
CA GLN A 134 18.51 10.11 -5.55
C GLN A 134 17.15 10.12 -4.83
N THR A 135 16.04 10.21 -5.57
CA THR A 135 14.71 10.40 -5.00
C THR A 135 13.79 9.17 -5.09
N LYS A 136 14.29 8.03 -5.58
CA LYS A 136 13.49 6.82 -5.80
C LYS A 136 12.67 6.41 -4.57
N ASP A 137 13.28 6.37 -3.39
CA ASP A 137 12.63 5.86 -2.19
C ASP A 137 11.51 6.81 -1.74
N LYS A 138 11.71 8.13 -1.90
CA LYS A 138 10.69 9.15 -1.62
C LYS A 138 9.51 9.07 -2.59
N ILE A 139 9.77 8.82 -3.89
CA ILE A 139 8.72 8.70 -4.90
C ILE A 139 7.92 7.41 -4.66
N ILE A 140 8.60 6.29 -4.43
CA ILE A 140 7.97 4.98 -4.16
C ILE A 140 7.11 5.07 -2.90
N ASP A 141 7.62 5.66 -1.81
CA ASP A 141 6.85 5.85 -0.58
C ASP A 141 5.60 6.72 -0.80
N ALA A 142 5.73 7.84 -1.53
CA ALA A 142 4.59 8.70 -1.84
C ALA A 142 3.51 7.98 -2.67
N PHE A 143 3.92 7.22 -3.70
CA PHE A 143 2.98 6.45 -4.52
C PHE A 143 2.34 5.30 -3.73
N ASN A 144 3.11 4.56 -2.94
CA ASN A 144 2.58 3.48 -2.10
C ASN A 144 1.57 4.01 -1.08
N LYS A 145 1.82 5.18 -0.47
CA LYS A 145 0.86 5.81 0.45
C LYS A 145 -0.47 6.14 -0.21
N GLU A 146 -0.43 6.70 -1.42
CA GLU A 146 -1.64 7.00 -2.19
C GLU A 146 -2.42 5.72 -2.56
N GLU A 147 -1.71 4.69 -3.00
CA GLU A 147 -2.33 3.42 -3.37
C GLU A 147 -2.88 2.66 -2.16
N VAL A 148 -2.20 2.69 -1.00
CA VAL A 148 -2.70 2.10 0.25
C VAL A 148 -3.97 2.82 0.70
N LYS A 149 -3.99 4.16 0.61
CA LYS A 149 -5.18 4.96 0.93
C LYS A 149 -6.37 4.57 0.04
N GLU A 150 -6.16 4.42 -1.26
CA GLU A 150 -7.21 3.96 -2.17
C GLU A 150 -7.66 2.52 -1.87
N ARG A 151 -6.72 1.61 -1.59
CA ARG A 151 -7.07 0.24 -1.21
C ARG A 151 -7.86 0.19 0.09
N GLN A 152 -7.50 0.98 1.10
CA GLN A 152 -8.25 1.11 2.35
C GLN A 152 -9.64 1.72 2.11
N ARG A 153 -9.77 2.72 1.23
CA ARG A 153 -11.08 3.24 0.82
C ARG A 153 -11.97 2.14 0.23
N GLN A 154 -11.41 1.27 -0.61
CA GLN A 154 -12.14 0.13 -1.18
C GLN A 154 -12.52 -0.91 -0.12
N ILE A 155 -11.63 -1.19 0.84
CA ILE A 155 -11.91 -2.09 1.98
C ILE A 155 -13.07 -1.54 2.81
N ASN A 156 -13.08 -0.24 3.09
CA ASN A 156 -14.11 0.43 3.89
C ASN A 156 -15.51 0.44 3.26
N LEU A 157 -15.66 -0.01 2.00
CA LEU A 157 -16.98 -0.19 1.39
C LEU A 157 -17.77 -1.33 2.06
N SER A 158 -17.09 -2.34 2.58
CA SER A 158 -17.72 -3.47 3.27
C SER A 158 -16.71 -4.16 4.17
N LEU A 159 -16.89 -3.96 5.47
CA LEU A 159 -16.02 -4.50 6.52
C LEU A 159 -16.58 -5.81 7.09
N LEU A 160 -15.67 -6.65 7.56
CA LEU A 160 -15.97 -7.75 8.45
C LEU A 160 -16.38 -7.18 9.81
N GLU A 161 -17.40 -7.74 10.44
CA GLU A 161 -17.73 -7.44 11.83
C GLU A 161 -16.71 -8.14 12.75
N ASP A 162 -15.86 -7.36 13.42
CA ASP A 162 -14.72 -7.87 14.18
C ASP A 162 -14.52 -7.23 15.56
N GLU A 163 -15.57 -6.62 16.13
CA GLU A 163 -15.56 -5.97 17.45
C GLU A 163 -14.98 -6.86 18.56
N ALA A 164 -15.24 -8.18 18.51
CA ALA A 164 -14.71 -9.13 19.48
C ALA A 164 -13.19 -9.28 19.41
N MET A 165 -12.59 -9.10 18.24
CA MET A 165 -11.14 -9.10 18.03
C MET A 165 -10.53 -7.77 18.48
N GLU A 166 -11.12 -6.66 18.04
CA GLU A 166 -10.66 -5.30 18.36
C GLU A 166 -10.62 -5.05 19.88
N ASN A 167 -11.69 -5.47 20.58
CA ASN A 167 -11.81 -5.28 22.02
C ASN A 167 -10.82 -6.12 22.84
N LYS A 168 -10.41 -7.29 22.35
CA LYS A 168 -9.55 -8.22 23.11
C LYS A 168 -8.10 -7.75 23.17
N LEU A 169 -7.57 -7.20 22.09
CA LEU A 169 -6.18 -6.72 22.04
C LEU A 169 -6.07 -5.20 22.10
N GLY A 170 -7.17 -4.43 22.16
CA GLY A 170 -7.11 -2.98 22.33
C GLY A 170 -6.63 -2.23 21.08
N PHE A 171 -7.04 -2.67 19.90
CA PHE A 171 -6.71 -2.03 18.62
C PHE A 171 -7.97 -1.99 17.73
N THR A 172 -7.94 -1.23 16.66
CA THR A 172 -8.92 -1.33 15.58
C THR A 172 -8.24 -1.72 14.28
N ILE A 173 -8.94 -2.42 13.38
CA ILE A 173 -8.43 -2.79 12.05
C ILE A 173 -9.57 -2.88 11.04
N ASN A 174 -9.34 -2.40 9.82
CA ASN A 174 -10.32 -2.54 8.75
C ASN A 174 -10.02 -3.80 7.94
N VAL A 175 -10.75 -4.88 8.22
CA VAL A 175 -10.70 -6.12 7.45
C VAL A 175 -11.89 -6.17 6.49
N PRO A 176 -11.72 -6.46 5.18
CA PRO A 176 -12.84 -6.52 4.27
C PRO A 176 -13.71 -7.74 4.51
N PHE A 177 -15.02 -7.63 4.23
CA PHE A 177 -16.04 -8.66 4.47
C PHE A 177 -15.74 -10.05 3.89
N GLY A 178 -14.86 -10.14 2.88
CA GLY A 178 -14.45 -11.42 2.28
C GLY A 178 -13.61 -12.33 3.19
N TYR A 179 -13.09 -11.82 4.32
CA TYR A 179 -12.37 -12.64 5.31
C TYR A 179 -13.32 -13.28 6.31
N ARG A 180 -12.86 -14.38 6.91
CA ARG A 180 -13.54 -15.06 8.01
C ARG A 180 -12.54 -15.40 9.10
N ILE A 181 -12.96 -15.24 10.35
CA ILE A 181 -12.16 -15.65 11.51
C ILE A 181 -12.17 -17.19 11.57
N SER A 182 -11.01 -17.80 11.32
CA SER A 182 -10.81 -19.25 11.37
C SER A 182 -10.44 -19.74 12.76
N LYS A 183 -9.74 -18.91 13.54
CA LYS A 183 -9.38 -19.19 14.94
C LYS A 183 -9.31 -17.89 15.71
N ALA A 184 -9.87 -17.87 16.91
CA ALA A 184 -9.81 -16.75 17.84
C ALA A 184 -9.57 -17.27 19.26
N THR A 185 -8.58 -16.72 19.91
CA THR A 185 -8.23 -17.01 21.32
C THR A 185 -8.15 -15.68 22.08
N GLU A 186 -7.49 -15.62 23.24
CA GLU A 186 -7.27 -14.34 23.93
C GLU A 186 -6.17 -13.52 23.27
N ASP A 187 -5.08 -14.17 22.86
CA ASP A 187 -3.82 -13.58 22.38
C ASP A 187 -3.60 -13.72 20.86
N PHE A 188 -4.46 -14.46 20.16
CA PHE A 188 -4.24 -14.82 18.76
C PHE A 188 -5.54 -14.91 17.95
N PHE A 189 -5.52 -14.27 16.79
CA PHE A 189 -6.57 -14.30 15.78
C PHE A 189 -5.99 -14.72 14.44
N TRP A 190 -6.72 -15.56 13.72
CA TRP A 190 -6.36 -16.01 12.38
C TRP A 190 -7.56 -15.90 11.46
N LEU A 191 -7.41 -15.11 10.42
CA LEU A 191 -8.42 -14.79 9.44
C LEU A 191 -8.01 -15.37 8.09
N ARG A 192 -8.99 -15.80 7.32
CA ARG A 192 -8.80 -16.41 6.00
C ARG A 192 -9.81 -15.85 5.01
N LYS A 193 -9.33 -15.54 3.82
CA LYS A 193 -10.11 -15.27 2.61
C LYS A 193 -9.77 -16.32 1.56
N ASN A 194 -10.77 -17.02 1.06
CA ASN A 194 -10.60 -17.97 -0.03
C ASN A 194 -10.65 -17.21 -1.37
N LEU A 195 -9.65 -17.42 -2.22
CA LEU A 195 -9.66 -16.98 -3.62
C LEU A 195 -10.40 -18.01 -4.49
N ASP A 196 -10.16 -19.28 -4.21
CA ASP A 196 -10.91 -20.43 -4.74
C ASP A 196 -10.86 -21.58 -3.70
N ASN A 197 -11.23 -22.80 -4.10
CA ASN A 197 -11.25 -23.97 -3.21
C ASN A 197 -9.86 -24.39 -2.68
N SER A 198 -8.78 -23.90 -3.28
CA SER A 198 -7.39 -24.31 -3.02
C SER A 198 -6.43 -23.16 -2.71
N LYS A 199 -6.85 -21.90 -2.93
CA LYS A 199 -5.99 -20.71 -2.81
C LYS A 199 -6.55 -19.77 -1.76
N THR A 200 -5.67 -19.26 -0.90
CA THR A 200 -6.05 -18.47 0.28
C THR A 200 -5.16 -17.24 0.44
N ILE A 201 -5.76 -16.20 1.02
CA ILE A 201 -5.06 -15.08 1.66
C ILE A 201 -5.38 -15.17 3.14
N GLU A 202 -4.36 -15.10 3.98
CA GLU A 202 -4.49 -15.36 5.41
C GLU A 202 -3.79 -14.27 6.21
N LEU A 203 -4.39 -13.89 7.32
CA LEU A 203 -3.92 -12.83 8.21
C LEU A 203 -3.96 -13.34 9.64
N MET A 204 -2.85 -13.23 10.35
CA MET A 204 -2.77 -13.46 11.78
C MET A 204 -2.57 -12.13 12.50
N ILE A 205 -3.20 -12.01 13.67
CA ILE A 205 -3.01 -10.88 14.57
C ILE A 205 -2.76 -11.43 15.97
N TYR A 206 -1.63 -11.02 16.56
CA TYR A 206 -1.21 -11.49 17.87
C TYR A 206 -0.24 -10.50 18.51
N GLU A 207 0.08 -10.71 19.79
CA GLU A 207 1.04 -9.91 20.53
C GLU A 207 2.26 -10.72 20.95
N ILE A 208 3.41 -10.05 21.05
CA ILE A 208 4.63 -10.60 21.63
C ILE A 208 5.29 -9.56 22.56
N PRO A 209 6.02 -9.97 23.61
CA PRO A 209 6.75 -9.02 24.46
C PRO A 209 7.81 -8.23 23.67
N LEU A 210 8.06 -6.97 24.06
CA LEU A 210 9.05 -6.11 23.38
C LEU A 210 10.46 -6.70 23.37
N GLU A 211 10.84 -7.41 24.43
CA GLU A 211 12.15 -8.06 24.57
C GLU A 211 12.34 -9.25 23.60
N THR A 212 11.29 -9.69 22.92
CA THR A 212 11.37 -10.77 21.92
C THR A 212 12.24 -10.39 20.73
N ILE A 213 12.33 -9.09 20.41
CA ILE A 213 13.03 -8.58 19.22
C ILE A 213 14.16 -7.64 19.65
N SER A 214 15.40 -8.11 19.50
CA SER A 214 16.59 -7.28 19.71
C SER A 214 16.71 -6.22 18.60
N LYS A 215 17.18 -5.01 18.93
CA LYS A 215 17.44 -3.94 17.95
C LYS A 215 18.81 -4.13 17.28
N GLY A 216 18.90 -3.87 15.98
CA GLY A 216 20.15 -3.93 15.20
C GLY A 216 20.26 -5.23 14.40
N ASP A 217 21.47 -5.76 14.28
CA ASP A 217 21.75 -6.90 13.38
C ASP A 217 20.97 -8.19 13.74
N SER A 218 20.64 -8.36 15.03
CA SER A 218 19.86 -9.51 15.51
C SER A 218 18.36 -9.42 15.22
N THR A 219 17.83 -8.25 14.82
CA THR A 219 16.39 -8.03 14.62
C THR A 219 15.77 -9.05 13.67
N ILE A 220 16.42 -9.33 12.54
CA ILE A 220 15.90 -10.29 11.56
C ILE A 220 15.96 -11.75 12.05
N VAL A 221 16.98 -12.09 12.84
CA VAL A 221 17.15 -13.44 13.39
C VAL A 221 16.06 -13.72 14.43
N ASP A 222 15.83 -12.76 15.32
CA ASP A 222 14.79 -12.84 16.34
C ASP A 222 13.40 -12.90 15.71
N PHE A 223 13.15 -12.10 14.65
CA PHE A 223 11.92 -12.16 13.87
C PHE A 223 11.67 -13.56 13.30
N VAL A 224 12.65 -14.17 12.62
CA VAL A 224 12.50 -15.51 12.01
C VAL A 224 12.22 -16.56 13.09
N LYS A 225 12.94 -16.51 14.22
CA LYS A 225 12.72 -17.42 15.34
C LYS A 225 11.32 -17.27 15.93
N MET A 226 10.87 -16.03 16.15
CA MET A 226 9.55 -15.71 16.64
C MET A 226 8.46 -16.22 15.70
N ARG A 227 8.54 -15.85 14.41
CA ARG A 227 7.52 -16.20 13.41
C ARG A 227 7.39 -17.71 13.27
N ASN A 228 8.50 -18.44 13.16
CA ASN A 228 8.50 -19.90 13.08
C ASN A 228 7.89 -20.55 14.33
N GLY A 229 8.13 -19.98 15.52
CA GLY A 229 7.52 -20.46 16.77
C GLY A 229 6.00 -20.29 16.77
N VAL A 230 5.51 -19.13 16.35
CA VAL A 230 4.06 -18.84 16.25
C VAL A 230 3.40 -19.73 15.20
N THR A 231 3.94 -19.78 13.98
CA THR A 231 3.31 -20.54 12.89
C THR A 231 3.30 -22.03 13.17
N LYS A 232 4.37 -22.59 13.74
CA LYS A 232 4.44 -24.01 14.10
C LYS A 232 3.41 -24.43 15.15
N THR A 233 3.03 -23.52 16.04
CA THR A 233 2.11 -23.84 17.16
C THR A 233 0.67 -23.42 16.90
N LYS A 234 0.45 -22.33 16.15
CA LYS A 234 -0.88 -21.73 15.98
C LYS A 234 -1.54 -22.11 14.65
N ILE A 235 -0.76 -22.39 13.59
CA ILE A 235 -1.27 -22.82 12.28
C ILE A 235 -1.34 -24.36 12.22
N PRO A 236 -2.51 -24.94 11.88
CA PRO A 236 -2.65 -26.38 11.79
C PRO A 236 -1.73 -27.00 10.72
N GLY A 237 -1.11 -28.11 11.08
CA GLY A 237 -0.39 -29.01 10.19
C GLY A 237 -0.49 -30.45 10.71
N GLU A 238 -0.10 -31.42 9.89
CA GLU A 238 0.00 -32.82 10.30
C GLU A 238 1.32 -33.07 11.07
N ASP A 239 1.48 -34.24 11.66
CA ASP A 239 2.69 -34.59 12.42
C ASP A 239 3.97 -34.41 11.58
N GLY A 240 4.82 -33.48 12.01
CA GLY A 240 6.06 -33.13 11.32
C GLY A 240 5.90 -32.13 10.16
N ILE A 241 4.67 -31.77 9.78
CA ILE A 241 4.38 -30.78 8.74
C ILE A 241 3.98 -29.46 9.39
N PHE A 242 4.81 -28.43 9.23
CA PHE A 242 4.55 -27.12 9.84
C PHE A 242 5.09 -25.99 8.97
N MET A 243 4.51 -24.80 9.14
CA MET A 243 4.94 -23.61 8.40
C MET A 243 6.18 -22.97 9.03
N GLU A 244 7.14 -22.59 8.20
CA GLU A 244 8.33 -21.84 8.57
C GLU A 244 8.74 -20.85 7.48
N VAL A 245 9.57 -19.87 7.82
CA VAL A 245 10.27 -19.00 6.87
C VAL A 245 11.25 -19.83 6.05
N GLN A 246 11.22 -19.65 4.72
CA GLN A 246 12.17 -20.30 3.82
C GLN A 246 13.60 -19.80 4.08
N GLY A 247 14.53 -20.73 4.26
CA GLY A 247 15.91 -20.43 4.68
C GLY A 247 16.90 -20.11 3.56
N ASP A 248 16.50 -20.22 2.28
CA ASP A 248 17.42 -20.01 1.15
C ASP A 248 17.83 -18.54 0.98
N TYR A 249 16.99 -17.62 1.46
CA TYR A 249 17.23 -16.17 1.42
C TYR A 249 16.71 -15.52 2.70
N ALA A 250 17.48 -14.56 3.23
CA ALA A 250 17.03 -13.78 4.38
C ALA A 250 15.81 -12.92 3.98
N PRO A 251 14.75 -12.84 4.82
CA PRO A 251 13.66 -11.91 4.58
C PRO A 251 14.14 -10.46 4.58
N ALA A 252 13.49 -9.62 3.79
CA ALA A 252 13.78 -8.19 3.74
C ALA A 252 13.13 -7.48 4.93
N LEU A 253 13.90 -6.68 5.65
CA LEU A 253 13.49 -5.92 6.84
C LEU A 253 13.53 -4.42 6.53
N PHE A 254 12.44 -3.72 6.85
CA PHE A 254 12.32 -2.27 6.70
C PHE A 254 11.83 -1.62 7.99
N ASN A 255 12.26 -0.39 8.23
CA ASN A 255 11.71 0.46 9.29
C ASN A 255 10.56 1.28 8.71
N THR A 256 9.46 1.35 9.44
CA THR A 256 8.26 2.10 9.04
C THR A 256 7.53 2.65 10.26
N ILE A 257 6.38 3.28 10.03
CA ILE A 257 5.52 3.84 11.06
C ILE A 257 4.09 3.42 10.76
N ILE A 258 3.38 2.87 11.75
CA ILE A 258 1.94 2.61 11.72
C ILE A 258 1.33 3.30 12.94
N ASP A 259 0.26 4.07 12.74
CA ASP A 259 -0.42 4.78 13.83
C ASP A 259 0.54 5.59 14.72
N ASN A 260 1.44 6.35 14.08
CA ASN A 260 2.50 7.14 14.72
C ASN A 260 3.46 6.35 15.63
N LYS A 261 3.45 5.01 15.56
CA LYS A 261 4.33 4.13 16.31
C LYS A 261 5.39 3.53 15.40
N PRO A 262 6.67 3.46 15.83
CA PRO A 262 7.69 2.75 15.09
C PRO A 262 7.26 1.30 14.83
N ALA A 263 7.52 0.82 13.63
CA ALA A 263 7.23 -0.55 13.26
C ALA A 263 8.33 -1.14 12.39
N TYR A 264 8.49 -2.46 12.47
CA TYR A 264 9.24 -3.23 11.48
C TYR A 264 8.28 -3.79 10.44
N GLU A 265 8.64 -3.69 9.17
CA GLU A 265 7.99 -4.40 8.07
C GLU A 265 8.94 -5.49 7.59
N VAL A 266 8.48 -6.74 7.54
CA VAL A 266 9.26 -7.88 7.07
C VAL A 266 8.55 -8.57 5.92
N ARG A 267 9.26 -8.78 4.82
CA ARG A 267 8.77 -9.50 3.64
C ARG A 267 9.65 -10.71 3.37
N GLY A 268 9.03 -11.85 3.10
CA GLY A 268 9.76 -13.08 2.82
C GLY A 268 8.86 -14.17 2.29
N ILE A 269 9.43 -15.37 2.16
CA ILE A 269 8.71 -16.54 1.67
C ILE A 269 8.52 -17.49 2.83
N TRP A 270 7.29 -17.98 3.01
CA TRP A 270 6.99 -19.09 3.92
C TRP A 270 6.97 -20.39 3.12
N ARG A 271 7.24 -21.50 3.80
CA ARG A 271 7.12 -22.85 3.26
C ARG A 271 6.55 -23.79 4.30
N MET A 272 5.93 -24.88 3.86
CA MET A 272 5.64 -26.03 4.72
C MET A 272 6.87 -26.92 4.78
N ASN A 273 7.40 -27.15 5.98
CA ASN A 273 8.32 -28.25 6.21
C ASN A 273 7.57 -29.58 5.94
N GLY A 274 8.20 -30.51 5.23
CA GLY A 274 7.59 -31.81 4.91
C GLY A 274 6.50 -31.80 3.81
N PHE A 275 6.21 -30.65 3.16
CA PHE A 275 5.23 -30.59 2.07
C PHE A 275 5.56 -29.50 1.03
N THR A 276 5.10 -29.64 -0.21
CA THR A 276 5.45 -28.71 -1.31
C THR A 276 4.48 -27.52 -1.40
N MET A 277 4.35 -26.76 -0.31
CA MET A 277 3.57 -25.53 -0.26
C MET A 277 4.45 -24.37 0.19
N ALA A 278 4.37 -23.25 -0.53
CA ALA A 278 5.10 -22.03 -0.22
C ALA A 278 4.38 -20.81 -0.78
N GLY A 279 4.75 -19.63 -0.31
CA GLY A 279 4.23 -18.37 -0.81
C GLY A 279 4.81 -17.16 -0.08
N PRO A 280 4.45 -15.95 -0.48
CA PRO A 280 4.93 -14.75 0.17
C PRO A 280 4.23 -14.51 1.50
N PHE A 281 4.92 -13.84 2.42
CA PHE A 281 4.35 -13.23 3.61
C PHE A 281 4.79 -11.77 3.74
N ILE A 282 3.99 -11.01 4.47
CA ILE A 282 4.29 -9.66 4.95
C ILE A 282 3.89 -9.56 6.41
N THR A 283 4.82 -9.13 7.27
CA THR A 283 4.59 -9.01 8.70
C THR A 283 4.96 -7.61 9.18
N TYR A 284 4.11 -7.00 9.99
CA TYR A 284 4.41 -5.77 10.71
C TYR A 284 4.49 -6.02 12.20
N LEU A 285 5.55 -5.53 12.84
CA LEU A 285 5.72 -5.53 14.30
C LEU A 285 5.60 -4.08 14.77
N ILE A 286 4.44 -3.71 15.30
CA ILE A 286 4.13 -2.34 15.70
C ILE A 286 4.50 -2.16 17.17
N GLU A 287 5.43 -1.26 17.49
CA GLU A 287 5.95 -1.03 18.85
C GLU A 287 4.89 -0.33 19.71
N ASP A 288 4.25 -1.08 20.61
CA ASP A 288 3.25 -0.59 21.56
C ASP A 288 3.86 -0.54 22.97
N LYS A 289 4.54 0.58 23.24
CA LYS A 289 5.26 0.80 24.50
C LYS A 289 4.33 0.93 25.71
N ILE A 290 3.09 1.37 25.51
CA ILE A 290 2.12 1.54 26.61
C ILE A 290 1.75 0.18 27.18
N ASN A 291 1.56 -0.82 26.31
CA ASN A 291 1.21 -2.18 26.70
C ASN A 291 2.42 -3.13 26.77
N ASN A 292 3.65 -2.61 26.66
CA ASN A 292 4.91 -3.36 26.68
C ASN A 292 4.94 -4.57 25.71
N ARG A 293 4.44 -4.37 24.49
CA ARG A 293 4.35 -5.42 23.47
C ARG A 293 4.67 -4.91 22.06
N TYR A 294 4.93 -5.84 21.15
CA TYR A 294 4.65 -5.63 19.74
C TYR A 294 3.25 -6.17 19.43
N LEU A 295 2.41 -5.34 18.80
CA LEU A 295 1.23 -5.84 18.09
C LEU A 295 1.69 -6.30 16.70
N VAL A 296 1.45 -7.56 16.38
CA VAL A 296 1.94 -8.20 15.16
C VAL A 296 0.79 -8.43 14.19
N GLY A 297 0.84 -7.79 13.02
CA GLY A 297 -0.02 -8.10 11.88
C GLY A 297 0.76 -8.93 10.88
N ASP A 298 0.38 -10.18 10.66
CA ASP A 298 1.18 -11.17 9.94
C ASP A 298 0.37 -11.86 8.83
N GLY A 299 0.54 -11.39 7.60
CA GLY A 299 -0.18 -11.85 6.43
C GLY A 299 0.63 -12.81 5.57
N TYR A 300 -0.02 -13.82 5.00
CA TYR A 300 0.60 -14.71 4.02
C TYR A 300 -0.39 -15.16 2.93
N VAL A 301 0.15 -15.52 1.77
CA VAL A 301 -0.63 -15.90 0.59
C VAL A 301 -0.25 -17.30 0.14
N TYR A 302 -1.24 -18.15 -0.10
CA TYR A 302 -1.09 -19.40 -0.83
C TYR A 302 -1.92 -19.33 -2.12
N ALA A 303 -1.25 -19.03 -3.24
CA ALA A 303 -1.92 -18.89 -4.54
C ALA A 303 -1.00 -19.37 -5.68
N PRO A 304 -0.71 -20.68 -5.78
CA PRO A 304 0.11 -21.21 -6.86
C PRO A 304 -0.45 -20.81 -8.22
N SER A 305 0.47 -20.52 -9.15
CA SER A 305 0.20 -20.10 -10.53
C SER A 305 -0.51 -18.76 -10.71
N LEU A 306 -0.80 -18.01 -9.64
CA LEU A 306 -1.30 -16.63 -9.73
C LEU A 306 -0.19 -15.63 -9.43
N GLU A 307 -0.32 -14.41 -9.95
CA GLU A 307 0.43 -13.25 -9.46
C GLU A 307 -0.04 -12.93 -8.02
N LYS A 308 0.91 -12.59 -7.14
CA LYS A 308 0.68 -12.50 -5.69
C LYS A 308 0.92 -11.10 -5.14
N ARG A 309 1.56 -10.20 -5.90
CA ARG A 309 1.83 -8.81 -5.52
C ARG A 309 0.58 -8.11 -5.01
N ASP A 310 -0.54 -8.26 -5.71
CA ASP A 310 -1.79 -7.58 -5.36
C ASP A 310 -2.45 -8.13 -4.10
N TYR A 311 -2.25 -9.42 -3.81
CA TYR A 311 -2.70 -10.06 -2.58
C TYR A 311 -1.84 -9.67 -1.38
N VAL A 312 -0.51 -9.57 -1.58
CA VAL A 312 0.39 -9.02 -0.56
C VAL A 312 0.08 -7.55 -0.30
N PHE A 313 -0.27 -6.77 -1.33
CA PHE A 313 -0.68 -5.38 -1.19
C PHE A 313 -2.03 -5.21 -0.47
N GLU A 314 -2.95 -6.15 -0.65
CA GLU A 314 -4.18 -6.21 0.15
C GLU A 314 -3.88 -6.41 1.63
N LEU A 315 -3.03 -7.39 1.98
CA LEU A 315 -2.58 -7.64 3.36
C LEU A 315 -1.88 -6.42 3.96
N GLU A 316 -0.97 -5.80 3.20
CA GLU A 316 -0.30 -4.56 3.59
C GLU A 316 -1.30 -3.46 3.96
N SER A 317 -2.33 -3.27 3.13
CA SER A 317 -3.33 -2.21 3.33
C SER A 317 -4.22 -2.47 4.53
N ILE A 318 -4.59 -3.74 4.77
CA ILE A 318 -5.32 -4.17 5.97
C ILE A 318 -4.48 -3.90 7.22
N ILE A 319 -3.23 -4.37 7.26
CA ILE A 319 -2.35 -4.21 8.43
C ILE A 319 -2.04 -2.73 8.70
N LYS A 320 -1.83 -1.92 7.66
CA LYS A 320 -1.62 -0.46 7.80
C LYS A 320 -2.86 0.30 8.25
N SER A 321 -4.03 -0.33 8.35
CA SER A 321 -5.22 0.28 8.94
C SER A 321 -5.30 0.13 10.46
N ILE A 322 -4.36 -0.62 11.06
CA ILE A 322 -4.30 -0.82 12.51
C ILE A 322 -4.12 0.52 13.23
N THR A 323 -4.98 0.78 14.21
CA THR A 323 -4.85 1.87 15.18
C THR A 323 -4.82 1.28 16.58
N ILE A 324 -3.87 1.67 17.41
CA ILE A 324 -3.70 1.13 18.77
C ILE A 324 -4.22 2.16 19.78
N LYS A 325 -5.14 1.72 20.64
CA LYS A 325 -5.79 2.55 21.67
C LYS A 325 -4.88 2.78 22.87
#